data_AF-A0A1V6H293-F1
#
_entry.id   AF-A0A1V6H293-F1
#
_cell.length_a   1.000
_cell.length_b   1.000
_cell.length_c   1.000
_cell.angle_alpha   90.00
_cell.angle_beta   90.00
_cell.angle_gamma   90.00
#
_symmetry.space_group_name_H-M   'P 1'
#
loop_
_entity.id
_entity.type
_entity.pdbx_description
1 polymer ?
#
loop_
_entity_poly.entity_id
_entity_poly.type
_entity_poly.pdbx_seq_one_letter_code
_entity_poly.pdbx_strand_id
1 'polypeptide(L)'
;MMFLPTNEQWTAYGITHNLHKFFVQRWHELFDEDTYDSWQVQTSNVHTLLAELSDSVHVIVHTPVSHHNFGAVLDELKAIAKVDPIIKNHFPFVRSLLETLTYDTGIKDAKRHDLEQTLRRISVIEGHLIGYEDRLREEIVSLVRNPVGDKNHELCHLLMSLAASLLAKGYSVPALRESVAGLTDSAQGDFPLRIERLLADFSGKSRNFTCHFLVRWTKPLPPIESRIATMTDARAAFTDPVDQAFLDQDTSASILSIRVQAQDMHAARACAEHELCGLLSLNRLYQPHKGKGASWNSDHMALVLDEDHNTRQQIPSDASRLTYIRHASKPGQATADTLKLIENLKNPTQRDVLRSSLLYHRHFTEATADEARLVNLWIALEILIPSGTGSMIDRLSDYVSTILTTEYPVSVAKALPIAMRAHWKPSDKATLLPQLARSNASKFDVYDVLQCLTDKRDGDLIKALLSLVGDQPILVHKVNLLWKMTYREPTVMKERLASHKQKLDWQLRRIYRARNYVMHRGRSVQGMRQLIQHLHTYYIMLIHTIIHDLKYRPLWGIEEACESRKNLYANALVRLKDHKNSPIAIEDILRFFSPGYSATPHTHQVWAHLLQPEVPA
;
A
#
# COMPACT_ATOMS: atom_id res chain seq x y z
N MET A 1 -1.87 -5.35 13.99
CA MET A 1 -3.08 -5.04 14.79
C MET A 1 -3.05 -3.56 15.11
N MET A 2 -4.13 -2.82 14.85
CA MET A 2 -4.13 -1.35 14.95
C MET A 2 -3.68 -0.85 16.34
N PHE A 3 -2.79 0.14 16.35
CA PHE A 3 -2.27 0.75 17.59
C PHE A 3 -3.33 1.61 18.27
N LEU A 4 -4.03 1.01 19.24
CA LEU A 4 -5.11 1.65 19.99
C LEU A 4 -4.84 1.55 21.50
N PRO A 5 -4.03 2.46 22.07
CA PRO A 5 -3.73 2.45 23.49
C PRO A 5 -4.97 2.69 24.36
N THR A 6 -4.98 2.03 25.52
CA THR A 6 -5.94 2.26 26.60
C THR A 6 -5.73 3.63 27.26
N ASN A 7 -6.71 4.11 28.02
CA ASN A 7 -6.58 5.35 28.78
C ASN A 7 -5.41 5.32 29.78
N GLU A 8 -5.14 4.16 30.38
CA GLU A 8 -3.99 3.97 31.27
C GLU A 8 -2.67 4.12 30.52
N GLN A 9 -2.56 3.51 29.33
CA GLN A 9 -1.39 3.66 28.47
C GLN A 9 -1.19 5.11 28.02
N TRP A 10 -2.24 5.80 27.58
CA TRP A 10 -2.15 7.24 27.24
C TRP A 10 -1.66 8.09 28.40
N THR A 11 -2.10 7.77 29.62
CA THR A 11 -1.65 8.43 30.85
C THR A 11 -0.16 8.14 31.11
N ALA A 12 0.28 6.89 30.94
CA ALA A 12 1.69 6.51 31.07
C ALA A 12 2.60 7.19 30.03
N TYR A 13 2.08 7.42 28.82
CA TYR A 13 2.77 8.16 27.76
C TYR A 13 2.80 9.68 28.01
N GLY A 14 2.03 10.17 28.99
CA GLY A 14 1.87 11.61 29.24
C GLY A 14 1.13 12.34 28.12
N ILE A 15 0.25 11.67 27.38
CA ILE A 15 -0.48 12.23 26.24
C ILE A 15 -1.96 12.35 26.58
N THR A 16 -2.43 13.58 26.79
CA THR A 16 -3.83 13.86 27.17
C THR A 16 -4.65 14.43 26.01
N HIS A 17 -4.04 15.25 25.16
CA HIS A 17 -4.74 15.99 24.10
C HIS A 17 -5.15 15.07 22.93
N ASN A 18 -6.40 15.18 22.46
CA ASN A 18 -6.95 14.32 21.41
C ASN A 18 -6.18 14.39 20.08
N LEU A 19 -5.71 15.59 19.68
CA LEU A 19 -4.90 15.74 18.47
C LEU A 19 -3.55 15.01 18.57
N HIS A 20 -2.96 14.95 19.77
CA HIS A 20 -1.69 14.24 20.01
C HIS A 20 -1.89 12.73 19.94
N LYS A 21 -2.97 12.22 20.57
CA LYS A 21 -3.39 10.82 20.41
C LYS A 21 -3.63 10.47 18.94
N PHE A 22 -4.35 11.33 18.22
CA PHE A 22 -4.61 11.16 16.79
C PHE A 22 -3.31 11.10 15.98
N PHE A 23 -2.34 11.99 16.25
CA PHE A 23 -1.04 11.96 15.58
C PHE A 23 -0.37 10.59 15.71
N VAL A 24 -0.22 10.09 16.95
CA VAL A 24 0.47 8.81 17.20
C VAL A 24 -0.24 7.65 16.51
N GLN A 25 -1.57 7.60 16.65
CA GLN A 25 -2.40 6.57 16.01
C GLN A 25 -2.31 6.62 14.49
N ARG A 26 -2.38 7.82 13.91
CA ARG A 26 -2.33 8.02 12.46
C ARG A 26 -0.95 7.71 11.89
N TRP A 27 0.12 8.10 12.59
CA TRP A 27 1.48 7.79 12.19
C TRP A 27 1.73 6.28 12.15
N HIS A 28 1.34 5.57 13.21
CA HIS A 28 1.41 4.10 13.21
C HIS A 28 0.61 3.48 12.06
N GLU A 29 -0.65 3.93 11.88
CA GLU A 29 -1.54 3.42 10.84
C GLU A 29 -0.99 3.56 9.42
N LEU A 30 -0.31 4.66 9.11
CA LEU A 30 0.26 4.92 7.79
C LEU A 30 1.24 3.83 7.36
N PHE A 31 1.91 3.18 8.31
CA PHE A 31 3.01 2.23 8.10
C PHE A 31 2.72 0.81 8.63
N ASP A 32 1.52 0.57 9.17
CA ASP A 32 1.11 -0.76 9.65
C ASP A 32 0.60 -1.61 8.47
N GLU A 33 1.25 -2.74 8.23
CA GLU A 33 0.95 -3.68 7.15
C GLU A 33 -0.44 -4.31 7.27
N ASP A 34 -0.99 -4.39 8.49
CA ASP A 34 -2.34 -4.91 8.74
C ASP A 34 -3.45 -3.87 8.45
N THR A 35 -3.07 -2.63 8.18
CA THR A 35 -4.03 -1.56 7.87
C THR A 35 -4.63 -1.78 6.49
N TYR A 36 -5.93 -1.50 6.37
CA TYR A 36 -6.59 -1.49 5.06
C TYR A 36 -5.88 -0.51 4.11
N ASP A 37 -5.53 -0.98 2.91
CA ASP A 37 -4.69 -0.30 1.92
C ASP A 37 -5.07 1.18 1.68
N SER A 38 -6.37 1.49 1.63
CA SER A 38 -6.87 2.84 1.39
C SER A 38 -6.63 3.81 2.55
N TRP A 39 -6.19 3.32 3.72
CA TRP A 39 -5.82 4.09 4.90
C TRP A 39 -4.31 4.19 5.11
N GLN A 40 -3.52 3.33 4.46
CA GLN A 40 -2.05 3.39 4.51
C GLN A 40 -1.51 4.62 3.76
N VAL A 41 -0.20 4.81 3.86
CA VAL A 41 0.53 5.86 3.15
C VAL A 41 0.36 5.75 1.63
N GLN A 42 0.15 6.89 0.98
CA GLN A 42 0.09 6.97 -0.49
C GLN A 42 1.50 6.89 -1.09
N THR A 43 1.60 6.30 -2.28
CA THR A 43 2.85 6.18 -3.05
C THR A 43 3.33 7.51 -3.64
N SER A 44 2.47 8.54 -3.66
CA SER A 44 2.73 9.79 -4.34
C SER A 44 2.32 11.03 -3.56
N ASN A 45 3.13 12.08 -3.70
CA ASN A 45 2.82 13.47 -3.40
C ASN A 45 3.31 14.36 -4.56
N VAL A 46 3.27 15.68 -4.38
CA VAL A 46 3.69 16.65 -5.41
C VAL A 46 5.15 16.43 -5.85
N HIS A 47 6.08 16.20 -4.90
CA HIS A 47 7.49 16.00 -5.23
C HIS A 47 7.76 14.71 -5.97
N THR A 48 7.19 13.60 -5.53
CA THR A 48 7.40 12.31 -6.19
C THR A 48 6.85 12.31 -7.61
N LEU A 49 5.74 13.03 -7.84
CA LEU A 49 5.14 13.14 -9.17
C LEU A 49 5.94 14.04 -10.10
N LEU A 50 6.53 15.12 -9.60
CA LEU A 50 7.46 15.95 -10.38
C LEU A 50 8.69 15.14 -10.78
N ALA A 51 9.29 14.40 -9.84
CA ALA A 51 10.40 13.50 -10.14
C ALA A 51 10.01 12.44 -11.18
N GLU A 52 8.83 11.82 -11.04
CA GLU A 52 8.31 10.84 -11.99
C GLU A 52 8.06 11.43 -13.38
N LEU A 53 7.61 12.70 -13.49
CA LEU A 53 7.49 13.40 -14.78
C LEU A 53 8.86 13.65 -15.40
N SER A 54 9.82 14.16 -14.63
CA SER A 54 11.20 14.40 -15.06
C SER A 54 11.84 13.12 -15.62
N ASP A 55 11.72 12.01 -14.88
CA ASP A 55 12.20 10.69 -15.31
C ASP A 55 11.48 10.18 -16.56
N SER A 56 10.16 10.38 -16.64
CA SER A 56 9.36 9.95 -17.79
C SER A 56 9.79 10.62 -19.09
N VAL A 57 10.21 11.89 -19.06
CA VAL A 57 10.72 12.55 -20.28
C VAL A 57 12.01 11.89 -20.77
N HIS A 58 12.92 11.52 -19.87
CA HIS A 58 14.13 10.79 -20.24
C HIS A 58 13.82 9.45 -20.92
N VAL A 59 12.70 8.78 -20.58
CA VAL A 59 12.25 7.57 -21.26
C VAL A 59 11.63 7.87 -22.61
N ILE A 60 10.75 8.86 -22.68
CA ILE A 60 10.00 9.20 -23.90
C ILE A 60 10.94 9.60 -25.04
N VAL A 61 12.00 10.35 -24.74
CA VAL A 61 13.03 10.73 -25.72
C VAL A 61 13.67 9.50 -26.39
N HIS A 62 13.77 8.37 -25.68
CA HIS A 62 14.38 7.14 -26.17
C HIS A 62 13.37 6.05 -26.58
N THR A 63 12.09 6.22 -26.24
CA THR A 63 11.02 5.22 -26.48
C THR A 63 9.67 5.92 -26.71
N PRO A 64 9.34 6.23 -27.98
CA PRO A 64 8.14 6.99 -28.34
C PRO A 64 6.80 6.35 -27.95
N VAL A 65 6.76 5.07 -27.59
CA VAL A 65 5.52 4.38 -27.18
C VAL A 65 5.01 4.88 -25.81
N SER A 66 5.82 5.64 -25.06
CA SER A 66 5.54 6.03 -23.66
C SER A 66 4.74 7.33 -23.48
N HIS A 67 4.37 8.06 -24.55
CA HIS A 67 3.74 9.39 -24.44
C HIS A 67 2.41 9.42 -23.67
N HIS A 68 1.58 8.36 -23.77
CA HIS A 68 0.28 8.33 -23.09
C HIS A 68 0.39 8.21 -21.57
N ASN A 69 1.53 7.73 -21.06
CA ASN A 69 1.76 7.64 -19.63
C ASN A 69 2.17 8.98 -19.00
N PHE A 70 2.71 9.92 -19.79
CA PHE A 70 3.10 11.24 -19.30
C PHE A 70 1.88 12.09 -18.91
N GLY A 71 0.86 12.10 -19.77
CA GLY A 71 -0.40 12.82 -19.49
C GLY A 71 -1.06 12.36 -18.20
N ALA A 72 -1.08 11.05 -17.95
CA ALA A 72 -1.67 10.50 -16.72
C ALA A 72 -0.95 10.96 -15.44
N VAL A 73 0.38 11.06 -15.44
CA VAL A 73 1.15 11.58 -14.30
C VAL A 73 0.90 13.08 -14.10
N LEU A 74 0.80 13.83 -15.20
CA LEU A 74 0.49 15.26 -15.14
C LEU A 74 -0.90 15.52 -14.56
N ASP A 75 -1.89 14.70 -14.95
CA ASP A 75 -3.24 14.78 -14.42
C ASP A 75 -3.29 14.44 -12.93
N GLU A 76 -2.54 13.43 -12.48
CA GLU A 76 -2.38 13.08 -11.06
C GLU A 76 -1.75 14.23 -10.28
N LEU A 77 -0.66 14.81 -10.79
CA LEU A 77 0.04 15.94 -10.17
C LEU A 77 -0.90 17.12 -9.94
N LYS A 78 -1.66 17.50 -10.96
CA LYS A 78 -2.65 18.57 -10.84
C LYS A 78 -3.73 18.26 -9.81
N ALA A 79 -4.22 17.03 -9.80
CA ALA A 79 -5.26 16.61 -8.86
C ALA A 79 -4.76 16.65 -7.40
N ILE A 80 -3.53 16.19 -7.13
CA ILE A 80 -2.93 16.25 -5.80
C ILE A 80 -2.62 17.70 -5.40
N ALA A 81 -1.95 18.46 -6.26
CA ALA A 81 -1.57 19.83 -5.95
C ALA A 81 -2.77 20.75 -5.69
N LYS A 82 -3.92 20.49 -6.33
CA LYS A 82 -5.16 21.26 -6.12
C LYS A 82 -5.68 21.18 -4.67
N VAL A 83 -5.46 20.05 -3.99
CA VAL A 83 -5.98 19.80 -2.63
C VAL A 83 -4.88 19.86 -1.57
N ASP A 84 -3.62 20.06 -1.96
CA ASP A 84 -2.49 20.14 -1.06
C ASP A 84 -2.50 21.48 -0.28
N PRO A 85 -2.61 21.44 1.07
CA PRO A 85 -2.69 22.65 1.89
C PRO A 85 -1.38 23.45 1.90
N ILE A 86 -0.22 22.79 1.78
CA ILE A 86 1.08 23.47 1.76
C ILE A 86 1.24 24.24 0.45
N ILE A 87 0.92 23.62 -0.70
CA ILE A 87 0.93 24.31 -1.99
C ILE A 87 -0.03 25.48 -1.99
N LYS A 88 -1.25 25.28 -1.48
CA LYS A 88 -2.29 26.31 -1.42
C LYS A 88 -1.86 27.52 -0.59
N ASN A 89 -1.27 27.30 0.58
CA ASN A 89 -1.02 28.36 1.55
C ASN A 89 0.35 29.03 1.36
N HIS A 90 1.37 28.27 0.95
CA HIS A 90 2.76 28.74 0.93
C HIS A 90 3.34 28.90 -0.48
N PHE A 91 2.75 28.26 -1.50
CA PHE A 91 3.30 28.27 -2.87
C PHE A 91 2.25 28.66 -3.94
N PRO A 92 1.60 29.83 -3.84
CA PRO A 92 0.56 30.24 -4.78
C PRO A 92 1.05 30.38 -6.24
N PHE A 93 2.31 30.76 -6.43
CA PHE A 93 2.93 30.81 -7.75
C PHE A 93 3.04 29.42 -8.39
N VAL A 94 3.53 28.43 -7.62
CA VAL A 94 3.63 27.03 -8.08
C VAL A 94 2.26 26.49 -8.44
N ARG A 95 1.24 26.77 -7.61
CA ARG A 95 -0.14 26.38 -7.90
C ARG A 95 -0.62 26.90 -9.25
N SER A 96 -0.42 28.19 -9.53
CA SER A 96 -0.79 28.79 -10.81
C SER A 96 -0.02 28.16 -11.98
N LEU A 97 1.28 27.90 -11.80
CA LEU A 97 2.10 27.30 -12.83
C LEU A 97 1.68 25.85 -13.15
N LEU A 98 1.31 25.06 -12.13
CA LEU A 98 0.79 23.69 -12.27
C LEU A 98 -0.55 23.66 -13.02
N GLU A 99 -1.45 24.61 -12.75
CA GLU A 99 -2.74 24.73 -13.45
C GLU A 99 -2.56 25.01 -14.95
N THR A 100 -1.49 25.73 -15.34
CA THR A 100 -1.18 26.08 -16.73
C THR A 100 -0.28 25.06 -17.44
N LEU A 101 0.21 24.02 -16.76
CA LEU A 101 0.94 22.95 -17.43
C LEU A 101 -0.03 22.21 -18.36
N THR A 102 0.30 22.10 -19.63
CA THR A 102 -0.49 21.35 -20.61
C THR A 102 0.41 20.36 -21.31
N TYR A 103 -0.17 19.23 -21.71
CA TYR A 103 0.51 18.24 -22.53
C TYR A 103 -0.49 17.73 -23.55
N ASP A 104 -0.26 18.03 -24.82
CA ASP A 104 -1.10 17.52 -25.90
C ASP A 104 -0.67 16.09 -26.27
N THR A 105 -1.58 15.14 -26.07
CA THR A 105 -1.37 13.73 -26.41
C THR A 105 -1.52 13.45 -27.91
N GLY A 106 -1.94 14.43 -28.71
CA GLY A 106 -2.46 14.26 -30.08
C GLY A 106 -1.47 14.41 -31.24
N ILE A 107 -0.23 14.88 -31.04
CA ILE A 107 0.65 15.24 -32.17
C ILE A 107 1.84 14.29 -32.25
N LYS A 108 1.92 13.52 -33.34
CA LYS A 108 2.91 12.45 -33.51
C LYS A 108 4.33 12.92 -33.84
N ASP A 109 4.53 14.18 -34.27
CA ASP A 109 5.83 14.63 -34.83
C ASP A 109 6.39 15.97 -34.25
N ALA A 110 5.68 16.71 -33.39
CA ALA A 110 6.17 17.95 -32.74
C ALA A 110 6.93 17.74 -31.42
N LYS A 111 7.45 16.52 -31.19
CA LYS A 111 7.51 15.93 -29.84
C LYS A 111 8.67 16.31 -28.93
N ARG A 112 9.82 16.80 -29.43
CA ARG A 112 11.00 17.01 -28.56
C ARG A 112 11.02 18.39 -27.91
N HIS A 113 10.71 19.43 -28.69
CA HIS A 113 10.71 20.80 -28.21
C HIS A 113 9.64 21.03 -27.12
N ASP A 114 8.44 20.48 -27.29
CA ASP A 114 7.35 20.62 -26.30
C ASP A 114 7.64 19.85 -25.00
N LEU A 115 8.31 18.70 -25.09
CA LEU A 115 8.81 17.95 -23.93
C LEU A 115 9.93 18.70 -23.21
N GLU A 116 10.88 19.28 -23.94
CA GLU A 116 11.96 20.08 -23.37
C GLU A 116 11.43 21.36 -22.70
N GLN A 117 10.42 22.02 -23.30
CA GLN A 117 9.74 23.14 -22.66
C GLN A 117 8.98 22.71 -21.39
N THR A 118 8.28 21.59 -21.44
CA THR A 118 7.58 21.05 -20.27
C THR A 118 8.57 20.71 -19.15
N LEU A 119 9.72 20.10 -19.47
CA LEU A 119 10.80 19.85 -18.52
C LEU A 119 11.32 21.14 -17.90
N ARG A 120 11.60 22.18 -18.68
CA ARG A 120 12.04 23.47 -18.13
C ARG A 120 11.02 24.04 -17.16
N ARG A 121 9.73 23.92 -17.46
CA ARG A 121 8.66 24.36 -16.55
C ARG A 121 8.60 23.49 -15.29
N ILE A 122 8.78 22.18 -15.39
CA ILE A 122 8.90 21.27 -14.23
C ILE A 122 10.10 21.67 -13.36
N SER A 123 11.27 21.89 -13.94
CA SER A 123 12.47 22.32 -13.19
C SER A 123 12.29 23.68 -12.51
N VAL A 124 11.56 24.62 -13.14
CA VAL A 124 11.17 25.89 -12.50
C VAL A 124 10.26 25.63 -11.30
N ILE A 125 9.27 24.74 -11.42
CA ILE A 125 8.39 24.35 -10.31
C ILE A 125 9.20 23.73 -9.18
N GLU A 126 10.06 22.76 -9.48
CA GLU A 126 10.93 22.10 -8.51
C GLU A 126 11.81 23.12 -7.76
N GLY A 127 12.39 24.09 -8.48
CA GLY A 127 13.18 25.17 -7.88
C GLY A 127 12.37 26.07 -6.94
N HIS A 128 11.09 26.33 -7.24
CA HIS A 128 10.20 27.09 -6.35
C HIS A 128 9.66 26.28 -5.17
N LEU A 129 9.75 24.95 -5.21
CA LEU A 129 9.34 24.07 -4.12
C LEU A 129 10.45 23.76 -3.11
N ILE A 130 11.62 24.42 -3.24
CA ILE A 130 12.65 24.39 -2.21
C ILE A 130 12.03 24.87 -0.88
N GLY A 131 12.16 24.04 0.16
CA GLY A 131 11.58 24.30 1.48
C GLY A 131 10.13 23.85 1.66
N TYR A 132 9.48 23.22 0.68
CA TYR A 132 8.14 22.64 0.86
C TYR A 132 8.08 21.68 2.05
N GLU A 133 9.08 20.81 2.20
CA GLU A 133 9.10 19.87 3.32
C GLU A 133 9.34 20.58 4.66
N ASP A 134 10.13 21.65 4.68
CA ASP A 134 10.33 22.45 5.89
C ASP A 134 9.01 23.12 6.30
N ARG A 135 8.26 23.69 5.35
CA ARG A 135 6.90 24.23 5.59
C ARG A 135 5.94 23.14 6.08
N LEU A 136 6.01 21.96 5.50
CA LEU A 136 5.20 20.83 5.92
C LEU A 136 5.48 20.43 7.38
N ARG A 137 6.75 20.36 7.77
CA ARG A 137 7.19 20.09 9.14
C ARG A 137 6.76 21.19 10.10
N GLU A 138 6.95 22.46 9.72
CA GLU A 138 6.54 23.63 10.49
C GLU A 138 5.04 23.63 10.79
N GLU A 139 4.19 23.35 9.79
CA GLU A 139 2.73 23.29 9.95
C GLU A 139 2.29 22.13 10.85
N ILE A 140 2.91 20.97 10.72
CA ILE A 140 2.65 19.82 11.62
C ILE A 140 2.98 20.19 13.07
N VAL A 141 4.17 20.75 13.31
CA VAL A 141 4.61 21.16 14.65
C VAL A 141 3.71 22.28 15.21
N SER A 142 3.33 23.25 14.38
CA SER A 142 2.42 24.34 14.74
C SER A 142 1.06 23.83 15.21
N LEU A 143 0.44 22.91 14.45
CA LEU A 143 -0.84 22.29 14.81
C LEU A 143 -0.77 21.51 16.12
N VAL A 144 0.35 20.84 16.38
CA VAL A 144 0.56 20.04 17.59
C VAL A 144 0.82 20.93 18.80
N ARG A 145 1.58 22.02 18.66
CA ARG A 145 1.86 22.97 19.75
C ARG A 145 0.62 23.75 20.17
N ASN A 146 -0.18 24.19 19.20
CA ASN A 146 -1.36 25.01 19.42
C ASN A 146 -2.63 24.36 18.84
N PRO A 147 -3.11 23.26 19.42
CA PRO A 147 -4.28 22.58 18.89
C PRO A 147 -5.54 23.44 19.10
N VAL A 148 -6.15 23.91 18.00
CA VAL A 148 -7.40 24.68 18.00
C VAL A 148 -8.47 23.96 17.19
N GLY A 149 -9.54 23.51 17.87
CA GLY A 149 -10.65 22.79 17.25
C GLY A 149 -10.29 21.39 16.76
N ASP A 150 -11.19 20.76 16.00
CA ASP A 150 -10.91 19.47 15.35
C ASP A 150 -10.08 19.69 14.08
N LYS A 151 -8.79 19.37 14.16
CA LYS A 151 -7.81 19.46 13.08
C LYS A 151 -7.37 18.10 12.55
N ASN A 152 -8.06 17.01 12.91
CA ASN A 152 -7.66 15.65 12.55
C ASN A 152 -7.59 15.45 11.03
N HIS A 153 -8.54 16.02 10.27
CA HIS A 153 -8.51 15.91 8.81
C HIS A 153 -7.33 16.64 8.17
N GLU A 154 -7.02 17.84 8.65
CA GLU A 154 -5.88 18.63 8.17
C GLU A 154 -4.56 17.94 8.50
N LEU A 155 -4.38 17.49 9.74
CA LEU A 155 -3.21 16.75 10.17
C LEU A 155 -3.05 15.43 9.40
N CYS A 156 -4.14 14.73 9.09
CA CYS A 156 -4.12 13.51 8.28
C CYS A 156 -3.52 13.75 6.88
N HIS A 157 -3.88 14.86 6.21
CA HIS A 157 -3.30 15.23 4.91
C HIS A 157 -1.82 15.55 5.02
N LEU A 158 -1.41 16.34 6.03
CA LEU A 158 -0.01 16.70 6.22
C LEU A 158 0.86 15.47 6.50
N LEU A 159 0.40 14.56 7.38
CA LEU A 159 1.11 13.32 7.67
C LEU A 159 1.20 12.41 6.45
N MET A 160 0.16 12.37 5.60
CA MET A 160 0.19 11.61 4.34
C MET A 160 1.27 12.15 3.40
N SER A 161 1.33 13.47 3.19
CA SER A 161 2.34 14.10 2.34
C SER A 161 3.75 13.90 2.89
N LEU A 162 3.94 14.01 4.21
CA LEU A 162 5.23 13.82 4.86
C LEU A 162 5.69 12.36 4.73
N ALA A 163 4.81 11.41 5.03
CA ALA A 163 5.10 9.99 4.92
C ALA A 163 5.51 9.61 3.49
N ALA A 164 4.81 10.12 2.47
CA ALA A 164 5.20 9.93 1.07
C ALA A 164 6.59 10.53 0.76
N SER A 165 6.92 11.72 1.28
CA SER A 165 8.25 12.32 1.13
C SER A 165 9.34 11.50 1.80
N LEU A 166 9.10 10.94 2.99
CA LEU A 166 10.08 10.14 3.71
C LEU A 166 10.38 8.82 2.99
N LEU A 167 9.35 8.14 2.48
CA LEU A 167 9.55 6.95 1.62
C LEU A 167 10.33 7.30 0.35
N ALA A 168 10.03 8.46 -0.26
CA ALA A 168 10.75 8.97 -1.42
C ALA A 168 12.19 9.44 -1.11
N LYS A 169 12.53 9.64 0.16
CA LYS A 169 13.92 9.89 0.60
C LYS A 169 14.69 8.60 0.90
N GLY A 170 14.02 7.45 0.89
CA GLY A 170 14.64 6.13 1.09
C GLY A 170 14.46 5.54 2.49
N TYR A 171 13.68 6.18 3.38
CA TYR A 171 13.33 5.56 4.66
C TYR A 171 12.46 4.33 4.46
N SER A 172 12.71 3.31 5.27
CA SER A 172 11.94 2.07 5.26
C SER A 172 10.63 2.20 6.05
N VAL A 173 9.60 1.46 5.62
CA VAL A 173 8.32 1.37 6.34
C VAL A 173 8.50 0.85 7.78
N PRO A 174 9.31 -0.20 8.05
CA PRO A 174 9.54 -0.66 9.41
C PRO A 174 10.17 0.40 10.32
N ALA A 175 11.18 1.15 9.86
CA ALA A 175 11.80 2.20 10.66
C ALA A 175 10.80 3.33 11.00
N LEU A 176 9.99 3.74 10.02
CA LEU A 176 8.95 4.75 10.23
C LEU A 176 7.88 4.25 11.21
N ARG A 177 7.49 2.98 11.15
CA ARG A 177 6.55 2.36 12.10
C ARG A 177 7.12 2.27 13.51
N GLU A 178 8.36 1.80 13.66
CA GLU A 178 9.05 1.62 14.95
C GLU A 178 9.29 2.95 15.67
N SER A 179 9.41 4.05 14.92
CA SER A 179 9.59 5.39 15.46
C SER A 179 8.45 5.88 16.37
N VAL A 180 7.29 5.21 16.35
CA VAL A 180 6.19 5.42 17.31
C VAL A 180 6.66 5.26 18.76
N ALA A 181 7.63 4.39 19.02
CA ALA A 181 8.18 4.18 20.36
C ALA A 181 8.73 5.48 20.97
N GLY A 182 9.42 6.30 20.18
CA GLY A 182 9.93 7.60 20.61
C GLY A 182 8.82 8.62 20.93
N LEU A 183 7.67 8.52 20.28
CA LEU A 183 6.51 9.38 20.57
C LEU A 183 5.81 9.01 21.88
N THR A 184 5.82 7.73 22.25
CA THR A 184 5.15 7.20 23.45
C THR A 184 6.04 7.14 24.68
N ASP A 185 7.36 7.36 24.54
CA ASP A 185 8.29 7.42 25.65
C ASP A 185 8.14 8.75 26.42
N SER A 186 7.57 8.67 27.64
CA SER A 186 7.37 9.85 28.47
C SER A 186 8.65 10.46 29.03
N ALA A 187 9.77 9.73 29.01
CA ALA A 187 11.08 10.25 29.39
C ALA A 187 11.66 11.25 28.37
N GLN A 188 11.13 11.27 27.15
CA GLN A 188 11.63 12.11 26.05
C GLN A 188 11.11 13.58 26.07
N GLY A 189 10.46 14.01 27.16
CA GLY A 189 9.95 15.38 27.31
C GLY A 189 8.46 15.50 26.98
N ASP A 190 7.98 16.71 26.69
CA ASP A 190 6.60 16.93 26.28
C ASP A 190 6.33 16.47 24.84
N PHE A 191 5.07 16.27 24.48
CA PHE A 191 4.72 15.69 23.17
C PHE A 191 5.21 16.52 21.96
N PRO A 192 5.11 17.87 21.95
CA PRO A 192 5.68 18.67 20.87
C PRO A 192 7.19 18.48 20.68
N LEU A 193 7.97 18.42 21.78
CA LEU A 193 9.42 18.19 21.69
C LEU A 193 9.74 16.79 21.13
N ARG A 194 8.95 15.77 21.48
CA ARG A 194 9.11 14.42 20.93
C ARG A 194 8.91 14.39 19.42
N ILE A 195 7.93 15.14 18.90
CA ILE A 195 7.71 15.26 17.46
C ILE A 195 8.86 16.00 16.78
N GLU A 196 9.37 17.08 17.38
CA GLU A 196 10.52 17.80 16.81
C GLU A 196 11.75 16.91 16.71
N ARG A 197 12.03 16.09 17.74
CA ARG A 197 13.09 15.08 17.70
C ARG A 197 12.85 14.03 16.61
N LEU A 198 11.65 13.46 16.57
CA LEU A 198 11.26 12.50 15.53
C LEU A 198 11.50 13.06 14.12
N LEU A 199 11.04 14.29 13.85
CA LEU A 199 11.23 14.91 12.55
C LEU A 199 12.71 15.19 12.27
N ALA A 200 13.49 15.59 13.26
CA ALA A 200 14.93 15.79 13.10
C ALA A 200 15.67 14.50 12.74
N ASP A 201 15.29 13.37 13.33
CA ASP A 201 15.85 12.05 13.00
C ASP A 201 15.63 11.69 11.53
N PHE A 202 14.50 12.13 10.97
CA PHE A 202 14.16 11.92 9.56
C PHE A 202 14.64 13.04 8.62
N SER A 203 15.83 13.61 8.86
CA SER A 203 16.39 14.72 8.05
C SER A 203 16.59 14.39 6.55
N GLY A 204 16.81 13.12 6.22
CA GLY A 204 17.03 12.61 4.86
C GLY A 204 18.49 12.34 4.54
N LYS A 205 19.38 12.50 5.53
CA LYS A 205 20.80 12.20 5.40
C LYS A 205 21.02 10.69 5.34
N SER A 206 21.82 10.27 4.37
CA SER A 206 22.29 8.89 4.30
C SER A 206 23.41 8.65 5.32
N ARG A 207 23.45 7.44 5.86
CA ARG A 207 24.38 6.95 6.87
C ARG A 207 25.11 5.72 6.36
N ASN A 208 26.29 5.45 6.88
CA ASN A 208 27.08 4.27 6.50
C ASN A 208 26.72 3.09 7.39
N PHE A 209 26.48 1.94 6.77
CA PHE A 209 26.15 0.70 7.45
C PHE A 209 27.00 -0.45 6.95
N THR A 210 27.33 -1.37 7.86
CA THR A 210 27.82 -2.70 7.51
C THR A 210 26.74 -3.73 7.85
N CYS A 211 26.32 -4.52 6.88
CA CYS A 211 25.36 -5.61 7.04
C CYS A 211 26.05 -6.96 6.92
N HIS A 212 25.82 -7.86 7.88
CA HIS A 212 26.37 -9.20 7.91
C HIS A 212 25.29 -10.24 7.62
N PHE A 213 25.59 -11.18 6.72
CA PHE A 213 24.72 -12.30 6.34
C PHE A 213 25.44 -13.63 6.51
N LEU A 214 24.68 -14.66 6.87
CA LEU A 214 25.15 -16.04 6.94
C LEU A 214 24.92 -16.72 5.59
N VAL A 215 26.01 -17.10 4.92
CA VAL A 215 25.98 -17.71 3.58
C VAL A 215 26.67 -19.06 3.61
N ARG A 216 26.03 -20.08 3.05
CA ARG A 216 26.62 -21.41 2.86
C ARG A 216 27.23 -21.50 1.47
N TRP A 217 28.48 -21.93 1.43
CA TRP A 217 29.21 -22.18 0.20
C TRP A 217 29.42 -23.69 0.04
N THR A 218 29.06 -24.23 -1.12
CA THR A 218 29.26 -25.65 -1.45
C THR A 218 30.71 -25.99 -1.75
N LYS A 219 31.49 -24.99 -2.15
CA LYS A 219 32.94 -25.06 -2.29
C LYS A 219 33.55 -23.85 -1.59
N PRO A 220 34.71 -24.01 -0.93
CA PRO A 220 35.41 -22.89 -0.32
C PRO A 220 35.69 -21.84 -1.38
N LEU A 221 35.29 -20.60 -1.11
CA LEU A 221 35.65 -19.45 -1.91
C LEU A 221 36.95 -18.84 -1.37
N PRO A 222 37.80 -18.26 -2.24
CA PRO A 222 38.87 -17.41 -1.76
C PRO A 222 38.27 -16.23 -0.97
N PRO A 223 39.02 -15.64 -0.02
CA PRO A 223 38.60 -14.42 0.66
C PRO A 223 38.16 -13.38 -0.37
N ILE A 224 36.92 -12.92 -0.24
CA ILE A 224 36.41 -11.82 -1.04
C ILE A 224 36.80 -10.56 -0.28
N GLU A 225 37.74 -9.81 -0.84
CA GLU A 225 38.02 -8.43 -0.42
C GLU A 225 37.75 -7.53 -1.61
N SER A 226 36.62 -6.82 -1.53
CA SER A 226 36.24 -5.82 -2.51
C SER A 226 35.88 -4.53 -1.80
N ARG A 227 35.65 -3.46 -2.57
CA ARG A 227 35.20 -2.17 -2.01
C ARG A 227 33.84 -2.26 -1.29
N ILE A 228 33.01 -3.24 -1.65
CA ILE A 228 31.60 -3.31 -1.24
C ILE A 228 31.33 -4.52 -0.34
N ALA A 229 32.04 -5.63 -0.54
CA ALA A 229 31.86 -6.86 0.22
C ALA A 229 33.18 -7.42 0.74
N THR A 230 33.14 -7.91 1.98
CA THR A 230 34.22 -8.64 2.65
C THR A 230 33.68 -9.96 3.18
N MET A 231 34.31 -11.08 2.83
CA MET A 231 33.98 -12.38 3.39
C MET A 231 34.97 -12.74 4.50
N THR A 232 34.48 -13.14 5.67
CA THR A 232 35.32 -13.55 6.81
C THR A 232 34.70 -14.70 7.58
N ASP A 233 35.53 -15.62 8.05
CA ASP A 233 35.15 -16.66 9.01
C ASP A 233 35.58 -16.30 10.45
N ALA A 234 36.02 -15.06 10.68
CA ALA A 234 36.51 -14.57 11.97
C ALA A 234 35.37 -14.34 12.99
N ARG A 235 34.63 -15.41 13.33
CA ARG A 235 33.56 -15.42 14.34
C ARG A 235 34.02 -14.88 15.69
N ALA A 236 35.30 -15.04 16.04
CA ALA A 236 35.87 -14.52 17.29
C ALA A 236 35.86 -12.97 17.40
N ALA A 237 35.72 -12.24 16.28
CA ALA A 237 35.61 -10.79 16.29
C ALA A 237 34.23 -10.27 16.76
N PHE A 238 33.23 -11.15 16.79
CA PHE A 238 31.85 -10.87 17.15
C PHE A 238 31.63 -11.24 18.62
N THR A 239 31.64 -10.26 19.52
CA THR A 239 31.67 -10.50 20.97
C THR A 239 30.41 -10.04 21.70
N ASP A 240 29.57 -9.23 21.05
CA ASP A 240 28.33 -8.73 21.66
C ASP A 240 27.26 -9.84 21.74
N PRO A 241 26.42 -9.89 22.78
CA PRO A 241 25.29 -10.82 22.84
C PRO A 241 24.40 -10.84 21.59
N VAL A 242 24.18 -9.68 20.95
CA VAL A 242 23.41 -9.56 19.71
C VAL A 242 24.12 -10.25 18.55
N ASP A 243 25.45 -10.20 18.52
CA ASP A 243 26.25 -10.87 17.50
C ASP A 243 26.19 -12.40 17.68
N GLN A 244 26.28 -12.89 18.92
CA GLN A 244 26.22 -14.31 19.24
C GLN A 244 24.87 -14.91 18.83
N ALA A 245 23.77 -14.24 19.18
CA ALA A 245 22.45 -14.63 18.73
C ALA A 245 22.33 -14.64 17.20
N PHE A 246 23.09 -13.80 16.48
CA PHE A 246 23.09 -13.80 15.03
C PHE A 246 23.82 -15.03 14.49
N LEU A 247 25.00 -15.33 15.04
CA LEU A 247 25.84 -16.47 14.66
C LEU A 247 25.20 -17.83 14.98
N ASP A 248 24.37 -17.90 16.00
CA ASP A 248 23.66 -19.10 16.44
C ASP A 248 22.56 -19.55 15.45
N GLN A 249 22.11 -18.66 14.57
CA GLN A 249 21.13 -19.00 13.52
C GLN A 249 21.67 -20.03 12.52
N ASP A 250 22.98 -20.01 12.25
CA ASP A 250 23.65 -21.03 11.44
C ASP A 250 25.14 -21.12 11.76
N THR A 251 25.49 -22.10 12.58
CA THR A 251 26.87 -22.34 13.04
C THR A 251 27.81 -22.80 11.93
N SER A 252 27.28 -23.27 10.80
CA SER A 252 28.05 -23.82 9.67
C SER A 252 28.27 -22.83 8.52
N ALA A 253 27.63 -21.67 8.56
CA ALA A 253 27.72 -20.66 7.50
C ALA A 253 28.94 -19.74 7.66
N SER A 254 29.44 -19.22 6.55
CA SER A 254 30.42 -18.13 6.53
C SER A 254 29.72 -16.78 6.68
N ILE A 255 30.44 -15.78 7.19
CA ILE A 255 29.92 -14.43 7.33
C ILE A 255 30.32 -13.61 6.11
N LEU A 256 29.33 -13.11 5.38
CA LEU A 256 29.52 -12.12 4.34
C LEU A 256 29.11 -10.74 4.87
N SER A 257 30.04 -9.80 4.83
CA SER A 257 29.83 -8.41 5.26
C SER A 257 29.73 -7.53 4.03
N ILE A 258 28.70 -6.69 3.97
CA ILE A 258 28.44 -5.78 2.84
C ILE A 258 28.28 -4.37 3.38
N ARG A 259 29.02 -3.42 2.83
CA ARG A 259 28.95 -2.00 3.18
C ARG A 259 27.99 -1.27 2.25
N VAL A 260 27.06 -0.52 2.82
CA VAL A 260 26.05 0.25 2.08
C VAL A 260 25.79 1.61 2.72
N GLN A 261 25.25 2.52 1.91
CA GLN A 261 24.71 3.78 2.39
C GLN A 261 23.19 3.73 2.32
N ALA A 262 22.53 4.07 3.42
CA ALA A 262 21.07 4.07 3.53
C ALA A 262 20.58 5.06 4.57
N GLN A 263 19.27 5.23 4.69
CA GLN A 263 18.65 6.19 5.61
C GLN A 263 18.45 5.59 7.01
N ASP A 264 18.22 4.28 7.08
CA ASP A 264 17.99 3.52 8.31
C ASP A 264 18.47 2.06 8.19
N MET A 265 18.51 1.35 9.32
CA MET A 265 19.05 -0.03 9.38
C MET A 265 18.26 -1.04 8.53
N HIS A 266 16.94 -0.87 8.39
CA HIS A 266 16.11 -1.76 7.57
C HIS A 266 16.34 -1.47 6.07
N ALA A 267 16.44 -0.19 5.69
CA ALA A 267 16.85 0.21 4.35
C ALA A 267 18.27 -0.30 4.03
N ALA A 268 19.20 -0.21 4.99
CA ALA A 268 20.55 -0.75 4.84
C ALA A 268 20.55 -2.26 4.59
N ARG A 269 19.81 -3.03 5.39
CA ARG A 269 19.62 -4.47 5.15
C ARG A 269 19.10 -4.72 3.73
N ALA A 270 18.07 -4.00 3.30
CA ALA A 270 17.47 -4.18 1.97
C ALA A 270 18.46 -3.88 0.83
N CYS A 271 19.25 -2.81 0.93
CA CYS A 271 20.31 -2.48 -0.02
C CYS A 271 21.39 -3.57 -0.03
N ALA A 272 21.83 -4.03 1.14
CA ALA A 272 22.88 -5.04 1.24
C ALA A 272 22.41 -6.42 0.75
N GLU A 273 21.14 -6.78 0.93
CA GLU A 273 20.55 -7.98 0.32
C GLU A 273 20.55 -7.93 -1.21
N HIS A 274 20.33 -6.76 -1.81
CA HIS A 274 20.40 -6.60 -3.27
C HIS A 274 21.81 -6.90 -3.78
N GLU A 275 22.83 -6.36 -3.10
CA GLU A 275 24.24 -6.64 -3.40
C GLU A 275 24.58 -8.13 -3.19
N LEU A 276 24.10 -8.74 -2.09
CA LEU A 276 24.24 -10.18 -1.84
C LEU A 276 23.65 -11.01 -2.97
N CYS A 277 22.44 -10.69 -3.43
CA CYS A 277 21.79 -11.37 -4.56
C CYS A 277 22.62 -11.23 -5.85
N GLY A 278 23.23 -10.07 -6.10
CA GLY A 278 24.17 -9.86 -7.20
C GLY A 278 25.39 -10.80 -7.12
N LEU A 279 26.02 -10.91 -5.94
CA LEU A 279 27.15 -11.80 -5.70
C LEU A 279 26.76 -13.28 -5.85
N LEU A 280 25.59 -13.69 -5.33
CA LEU A 280 25.07 -15.04 -5.50
C LEU A 280 24.75 -15.35 -6.98
N SER A 281 24.29 -14.36 -7.74
CA SER A 281 24.06 -14.49 -9.18
C SER A 281 25.37 -14.71 -9.95
N LEU A 282 26.44 -14.00 -9.58
CA LEU A 282 27.78 -14.25 -10.11
C LEU A 282 28.27 -15.67 -9.77
N ASN A 283 28.05 -16.14 -8.54
CA ASN A 283 28.39 -17.52 -8.18
C ASN A 283 27.64 -18.55 -9.07
N ARG A 284 26.35 -18.31 -9.33
CA ARG A 284 25.53 -19.19 -10.18
C ARG A 284 25.99 -19.25 -11.63
N LEU A 285 26.67 -18.23 -12.15
CA LEU A 285 27.30 -18.28 -13.48
C LEU A 285 28.31 -19.42 -13.59
N TYR A 286 29.07 -19.67 -12.51
CA TYR A 286 30.11 -20.70 -12.47
C TYR A 286 29.63 -22.01 -11.82
N GLN A 287 28.50 -21.99 -11.12
CA GLN A 287 27.89 -23.14 -10.46
C GLN A 287 26.37 -23.20 -10.71
N PRO A 288 25.92 -23.51 -11.94
CA PRO A 288 24.52 -23.38 -12.33
C PRO A 288 23.60 -24.50 -11.79
N HIS A 289 24.17 -25.61 -11.32
CA HIS A 289 23.38 -26.75 -10.86
C HIS A 289 22.70 -26.48 -9.52
N LYS A 290 21.38 -26.72 -9.48
CA LYS A 290 20.55 -26.60 -8.28
C LYS A 290 21.13 -27.45 -7.13
N GLY A 291 21.33 -26.83 -5.97
CA GLY A 291 21.90 -27.48 -4.77
C GLY A 291 23.42 -27.58 -4.73
N LYS A 292 24.14 -27.11 -5.77
CA LYS A 292 25.61 -27.10 -5.83
C LYS A 292 26.23 -25.70 -5.81
N GLY A 293 25.42 -24.65 -5.71
CA GLY A 293 25.88 -23.26 -5.59
C GLY A 293 25.73 -22.70 -4.18
N ALA A 294 26.16 -21.46 -3.99
CA ALA A 294 25.96 -20.72 -2.75
C ALA A 294 24.48 -20.63 -2.38
N SER A 295 24.17 -20.83 -1.10
CA SER A 295 22.82 -20.67 -0.58
C SER A 295 22.80 -19.71 0.61
N TRP A 296 21.73 -18.93 0.67
CA TRP A 296 21.41 -18.01 1.74
C TRP A 296 19.96 -18.23 2.12
N ASN A 297 19.68 -18.26 3.42
CA ASN A 297 18.33 -18.31 3.94
C ASN A 297 17.84 -16.88 4.19
N SER A 298 16.86 -16.42 3.41
CA SER A 298 16.29 -15.08 3.55
C SER A 298 15.61 -14.85 4.90
N ASP A 299 15.17 -15.92 5.56
CA ASP A 299 14.45 -15.86 6.83
C ASP A 299 15.39 -15.60 8.02
N HIS A 300 16.70 -15.77 7.84
CA HIS A 300 17.66 -15.39 8.86
C HIS A 300 17.68 -13.87 9.07
N MET A 301 17.81 -13.46 10.33
CA MET A 301 18.08 -12.09 10.73
C MET A 301 19.48 -11.71 10.25
N ALA A 302 19.63 -10.51 9.70
CA ALA A 302 20.92 -9.92 9.36
C ALA A 302 21.40 -9.07 10.54
N LEU A 303 22.69 -9.13 10.84
CA LEU A 303 23.29 -8.21 11.82
C LEU A 303 23.67 -6.93 11.09
N VAL A 304 23.11 -5.80 11.51
CA VAL A 304 23.34 -4.49 10.89
C VAL A 304 24.04 -3.58 11.89
N LEU A 305 25.18 -3.03 11.51
CA LEU A 305 25.96 -2.04 12.25
C LEU A 305 25.79 -0.67 11.59
N ASP A 306 25.30 0.31 12.36
CA ASP A 306 25.33 1.73 12.03
C ASP A 306 26.70 2.28 12.41
N GLU A 307 27.52 2.60 11.41
CA GLU A 307 28.92 3.03 11.61
C GLU A 307 28.98 4.45 12.18
N ASP A 308 27.97 5.28 11.89
CA ASP A 308 27.92 6.68 12.31
C ASP A 308 27.49 6.82 13.78
N HIS A 309 26.61 5.94 14.26
CA HIS A 309 26.11 5.93 15.66
C HIS A 309 26.72 4.83 16.53
N ASN A 310 27.51 3.93 15.94
CA ASN A 310 28.10 2.77 16.60
C ASN A 310 27.06 1.89 17.31
N THR A 311 25.90 1.71 16.68
CA THR A 311 24.81 0.87 17.19
C THR A 311 24.65 -0.37 16.31
N ARG A 312 24.31 -1.51 16.91
CA ARG A 312 24.11 -2.78 16.20
C ARG A 312 22.78 -3.40 16.54
N GLN A 313 22.13 -4.02 15.55
CA GLN A 313 20.84 -4.68 15.73
C GLN A 313 20.68 -5.85 14.77
N GLN A 314 19.94 -6.87 15.20
CA GLN A 314 19.43 -7.90 14.30
C GLN A 314 18.17 -7.38 13.61
N ILE A 315 18.22 -7.31 12.28
CA ILE A 315 17.12 -6.84 11.45
C ILE A 315 16.51 -8.05 10.72
N PRO A 316 15.18 -8.28 10.78
CA PRO A 316 14.50 -9.36 10.06
C PRO A 316 14.38 -9.08 8.57
N SER A 317 13.96 -10.08 7.79
CA SER A 317 13.58 -9.84 6.40
C SER A 317 12.42 -8.88 6.38
N ASP A 318 12.46 -7.96 5.43
CA ASP A 318 11.38 -7.03 5.20
C ASP A 318 10.08 -7.81 4.99
N ALA A 319 9.15 -7.63 5.92
CA ALA A 319 7.84 -8.26 5.93
C ALA A 319 6.99 -7.82 4.73
N SER A 320 7.33 -6.73 4.03
CA SER A 320 6.70 -6.39 2.75
C SER A 320 6.94 -7.44 1.64
N ARG A 321 7.86 -8.39 1.84
CA ARG A 321 7.94 -9.60 1.00
C ARG A 321 6.77 -10.56 1.21
N LEU A 322 6.05 -10.48 2.33
CA LEU A 322 4.94 -11.37 2.63
C LEU A 322 3.84 -11.25 1.57
N THR A 323 3.41 -12.42 1.11
CA THR A 323 2.41 -12.56 0.06
C THR A 323 1.04 -12.36 0.71
N TYR A 324 0.35 -11.25 0.42
CA TYR A 324 -1.05 -11.07 0.84
C TYR A 324 -1.94 -12.18 0.26
N ILE A 325 -2.40 -13.12 1.09
CA ILE A 325 -3.30 -14.20 0.65
C ILE A 325 -4.64 -14.01 1.36
N ARG A 326 -5.68 -13.65 0.58
CA ARG A 326 -7.06 -13.70 1.04
C ARG A 326 -7.45 -15.17 1.27
N HIS A 327 -8.09 -15.49 2.40
CA HIS A 327 -8.61 -16.84 2.75
C HIS A 327 -7.57 -17.92 3.09
N ALA A 328 -6.46 -17.56 3.73
CA ALA A 328 -5.41 -18.52 4.12
C ALA A 328 -5.85 -19.57 5.18
N SER A 329 -6.99 -19.41 5.88
CA SER A 329 -7.41 -20.35 6.95
C SER A 329 -7.93 -21.70 6.49
N LYS A 330 -8.46 -21.82 5.26
CA LYS A 330 -9.01 -23.10 4.74
C LYS A 330 -8.51 -23.39 3.32
N PRO A 331 -7.19 -23.48 3.12
CA PRO A 331 -6.60 -23.60 1.78
C PRO A 331 -7.12 -24.85 1.07
N GLY A 332 -7.25 -25.99 1.77
CA GLY A 332 -7.71 -27.24 1.16
C GLY A 332 -9.10 -27.16 0.51
N GLN A 333 -10.09 -26.56 1.19
CA GLN A 333 -11.44 -26.43 0.63
C GLN A 333 -11.47 -25.41 -0.51
N ALA A 334 -10.79 -24.27 -0.36
CA ALA A 334 -10.70 -23.26 -1.40
C ALA A 334 -10.05 -23.83 -2.68
N THR A 335 -8.95 -24.57 -2.54
CA THR A 335 -8.28 -25.26 -3.65
C THR A 335 -9.21 -26.27 -4.31
N ALA A 336 -9.92 -27.08 -3.54
CA ALA A 336 -10.86 -28.07 -4.09
C ALA A 336 -12.02 -27.42 -4.85
N ASP A 337 -12.59 -26.33 -4.32
CA ASP A 337 -13.65 -25.56 -4.97
C ASP A 337 -13.17 -24.93 -6.28
N THR A 338 -11.98 -24.31 -6.27
CA THR A 338 -11.38 -23.69 -7.45
C THR A 338 -11.02 -24.73 -8.52
N LEU A 339 -10.53 -25.91 -8.11
CA LEU A 339 -10.21 -27.00 -9.05
C LEU A 339 -11.48 -27.48 -9.77
N LYS A 340 -12.56 -27.75 -9.03
CA LYS A 340 -13.86 -28.13 -9.61
C LYS A 340 -14.39 -27.05 -10.56
N LEU A 341 -14.23 -25.77 -10.19
CA LEU A 341 -14.63 -24.66 -11.04
C LEU A 341 -13.85 -24.67 -12.36
N ILE A 342 -12.52 -24.81 -12.31
CA ILE A 342 -11.66 -24.89 -13.50
C ILE A 342 -12.07 -26.07 -14.39
N GLU A 343 -12.37 -27.24 -13.81
CA GLU A 343 -12.80 -28.42 -14.56
C GLU A 343 -14.15 -28.22 -15.25
N ASN A 344 -15.07 -27.49 -14.61
CA ASN A 344 -16.42 -27.22 -15.13
C ASN A 344 -16.48 -26.11 -16.19
N LEU A 345 -15.41 -25.34 -16.41
CA LEU A 345 -15.36 -24.35 -17.48
C LEU A 345 -15.41 -25.05 -18.85
N LYS A 346 -16.49 -24.79 -19.59
CA LYS A 346 -16.76 -25.44 -20.88
C LYS A 346 -15.72 -25.10 -21.95
N ASN A 347 -15.18 -23.88 -21.93
CA ASN A 347 -14.22 -23.40 -22.91
C ASN A 347 -12.78 -23.80 -22.51
N PRO A 348 -12.07 -24.63 -23.30
CA PRO A 348 -10.68 -25.01 -23.01
C PRO A 348 -9.74 -23.82 -22.90
N THR A 349 -9.89 -22.80 -23.74
CA THR A 349 -9.06 -21.60 -23.72
C THR A 349 -9.18 -20.85 -22.39
N GLN A 350 -10.39 -20.79 -21.81
CA GLN A 350 -10.61 -20.13 -20.51
C GLN A 350 -9.99 -20.92 -19.34
N ARG A 351 -9.94 -22.26 -19.44
CA ARG A 351 -9.20 -23.09 -18.48
C ARG A 351 -7.71 -22.80 -18.54
N ASP A 352 -7.16 -22.66 -19.73
CA ASP A 352 -5.73 -22.37 -19.93
C ASP A 352 -5.36 -20.96 -19.46
N VAL A 353 -6.24 -19.96 -19.68
CA VAL A 353 -6.08 -18.60 -19.15
C VAL A 353 -5.98 -18.61 -17.62
N LEU A 354 -6.93 -19.26 -16.93
CA LEU A 354 -6.94 -19.30 -15.46
C LEU A 354 -5.73 -20.07 -14.90
N ARG A 355 -5.38 -21.22 -15.51
CA ARG A 355 -4.18 -21.99 -15.14
C ARG A 355 -2.89 -21.21 -15.36
N SER A 356 -2.77 -20.51 -16.48
CA SER A 356 -1.59 -19.70 -16.80
C SER A 356 -1.44 -18.53 -15.83
N SER A 357 -2.54 -17.83 -15.52
CA SER A 357 -2.55 -16.76 -14.53
C SER A 357 -2.05 -17.27 -13.16
N LEU A 358 -2.57 -18.40 -12.68
CA LEU A 358 -2.14 -19.02 -11.42
C LEU A 358 -0.68 -19.51 -11.45
N LEU A 359 -0.21 -20.00 -12.60
CA LEU A 359 1.19 -20.39 -12.79
C LEU A 359 2.13 -19.19 -12.64
N TYR A 360 1.84 -18.06 -13.28
CA TYR A 360 2.65 -16.86 -13.16
C TYR A 360 2.57 -16.24 -11.76
N HIS A 361 1.43 -16.35 -11.07
CA HIS A 361 1.32 -15.98 -9.66
C HIS A 361 2.24 -16.84 -8.77
N ARG A 362 2.32 -18.15 -9.02
CA ARG A 362 3.28 -19.03 -8.35
C ARG A 362 4.74 -18.63 -8.66
N HIS A 363 5.06 -18.27 -9.91
CA HIS A 363 6.40 -17.77 -10.23
C HIS A 363 6.74 -16.45 -9.53
N PHE A 364 5.73 -15.62 -9.27
CA PHE A 364 5.88 -14.44 -8.41
C PHE A 364 6.21 -14.83 -6.96
N THR A 365 5.52 -15.80 -6.36
CA THR A 365 5.76 -16.20 -4.97
C THR A 365 7.10 -16.91 -4.76
N GLU A 366 7.59 -17.62 -5.78
CA GLU A 366 8.88 -18.33 -5.76
C GLU A 366 10.08 -17.44 -6.15
N ALA A 367 9.85 -16.23 -6.68
CA ALA A 367 10.91 -15.33 -7.13
C ALA A 367 11.59 -14.59 -5.95
N THR A 368 12.93 -14.56 -5.98
CA THR A 368 13.76 -13.90 -4.96
C THR A 368 14.07 -12.43 -5.28
N ALA A 369 14.14 -12.08 -6.57
CA ALA A 369 14.38 -10.72 -7.03
C ALA A 369 13.05 -9.97 -7.23
N ASP A 370 12.97 -8.73 -6.74
CA ASP A 370 11.76 -7.90 -6.82
C ASP A 370 11.39 -7.59 -8.28
N GLU A 371 12.36 -7.48 -9.18
CA GLU A 371 12.16 -7.32 -10.63
C GLU A 371 11.38 -8.49 -11.22
N ALA A 372 11.78 -9.72 -10.89
CA ALA A 372 11.13 -10.93 -11.37
C ALA A 372 9.72 -11.08 -10.76
N ARG A 373 9.56 -10.72 -9.49
CA ARG A 373 8.26 -10.67 -8.81
C ARG A 373 7.29 -9.72 -9.53
N LEU A 374 7.73 -8.49 -9.81
CA LEU A 374 6.93 -7.49 -10.52
C LEU A 374 6.50 -7.99 -11.91
N VAL A 375 7.43 -8.52 -12.70
CA VAL A 375 7.15 -8.97 -14.07
C VAL A 375 6.21 -10.18 -14.09
N ASN A 376 6.46 -11.20 -13.27
CA ASN A 376 5.62 -12.39 -13.23
C ASN A 376 4.19 -12.07 -12.77
N LEU A 377 4.07 -11.22 -11.75
CA LEU A 377 2.76 -10.82 -11.26
C LEU A 377 1.99 -9.93 -12.25
N TRP A 378 2.70 -9.07 -12.98
CA TRP A 378 2.11 -8.30 -14.07
C TRP A 378 1.54 -9.21 -15.16
N ILE A 379 2.30 -10.25 -15.57
CA ILE A 379 1.83 -11.24 -16.54
C ILE A 379 0.59 -11.98 -16.00
N ALA A 380 0.61 -12.40 -14.74
CA ALA A 380 -0.53 -13.08 -14.11
C ALA A 380 -1.82 -12.26 -14.18
N LEU A 381 -1.72 -10.94 -13.99
CA LEU A 381 -2.83 -10.00 -14.10
C LEU A 381 -3.26 -9.79 -15.56
N GLU A 382 -2.29 -9.57 -16.46
CA GLU A 382 -2.53 -9.25 -17.87
C GLU A 382 -3.30 -10.35 -18.61
N ILE A 383 -2.99 -11.62 -18.31
CA ILE A 383 -3.64 -12.80 -18.90
C ILE A 383 -5.16 -12.84 -18.62
N LEU A 384 -5.62 -12.28 -17.50
CA LEU A 384 -7.04 -12.30 -17.12
C LEU A 384 -7.88 -11.25 -17.87
N ILE A 385 -7.25 -10.35 -18.62
CA ILE A 385 -7.92 -9.22 -19.25
C ILE A 385 -8.44 -9.62 -20.65
N PRO A 386 -9.73 -9.41 -20.95
CA PRO A 386 -10.32 -9.76 -22.25
C PRO A 386 -9.62 -9.09 -23.42
N SER A 387 -9.49 -9.81 -24.54
CA SER A 387 -8.94 -9.28 -25.80
C SER A 387 -9.79 -8.14 -26.36
N GLY A 388 -9.18 -7.13 -26.99
CA GLY A 388 -9.92 -5.99 -27.51
C GLY A 388 -9.06 -4.94 -28.21
N THR A 389 -9.67 -3.82 -28.57
CA THR A 389 -9.02 -2.69 -29.23
C THR A 389 -8.27 -1.80 -28.23
N GLY A 390 -7.28 -1.04 -28.72
CA GLY A 390 -6.45 -0.17 -27.89
C GLY A 390 -5.22 -0.86 -27.30
N SER A 391 -4.42 -0.10 -26.55
CA SER A 391 -3.20 -0.62 -25.93
C SER A 391 -3.54 -1.59 -24.79
N MET A 392 -2.63 -2.53 -24.49
CA MET A 392 -2.83 -3.48 -23.40
C MET A 392 -2.98 -2.77 -22.05
N ILE A 393 -2.21 -1.70 -21.83
CA ILE A 393 -2.29 -0.91 -20.59
C ILE A 393 -3.63 -0.18 -20.45
N ASP A 394 -4.19 0.36 -21.52
CA ASP A 394 -5.49 1.04 -21.44
C ASP A 394 -6.61 0.06 -21.12
N ARG A 395 -6.59 -1.13 -21.74
CA ARG A 395 -7.56 -2.20 -21.43
C ARG A 395 -7.40 -2.70 -20.01
N LEU A 396 -6.18 -3.04 -19.60
CA LEU A 396 -5.90 -3.52 -18.24
C LEU A 396 -6.34 -2.48 -17.21
N SER A 397 -5.96 -1.22 -17.41
CA SER A 397 -6.34 -0.16 -16.49
C SER A 397 -7.85 0.02 -16.41
N ASP A 398 -8.56 0.02 -17.54
CA ASP A 398 -10.03 0.17 -17.52
C ASP A 398 -10.72 -1.02 -16.84
N TYR A 399 -10.38 -2.26 -17.18
CA TYR A 399 -10.99 -3.44 -16.56
C TYR A 399 -10.67 -3.53 -15.06
N VAL A 400 -9.38 -3.49 -14.70
CA VAL A 400 -8.95 -3.68 -13.30
C VAL A 400 -9.46 -2.54 -12.43
N SER A 401 -9.29 -1.28 -12.84
CA SER A 401 -9.79 -0.14 -12.04
C SER A 401 -11.30 -0.20 -11.86
N THR A 402 -12.07 -0.55 -12.91
CA THR A 402 -13.53 -0.64 -12.82
C THR A 402 -13.96 -1.77 -11.88
N ILE A 403 -13.42 -2.98 -12.07
CA ILE A 403 -13.81 -4.16 -11.29
C ILE A 403 -13.47 -3.95 -9.81
N LEU A 404 -12.25 -3.49 -9.49
CA LEU A 404 -11.85 -3.25 -8.10
C LEU A 404 -12.68 -2.13 -7.45
N THR A 405 -13.06 -1.10 -8.22
CA THR A 405 -13.96 -0.04 -7.73
C THR A 405 -15.33 -0.59 -7.35
N THR A 406 -15.81 -1.66 -8.02
CA THR A 406 -17.07 -2.29 -7.60
C THR A 406 -16.98 -2.99 -6.25
N GLU A 407 -15.80 -3.34 -5.76
CA GLU A 407 -15.66 -3.98 -4.44
C GLU A 407 -15.42 -2.95 -3.32
N TYR A 408 -15.06 -1.71 -3.66
CA TYR A 408 -14.63 -0.68 -2.72
C TYR A 408 -15.69 -0.34 -1.65
N PRO A 409 -16.96 -0.02 -1.98
CA PRO A 409 -17.95 0.39 -0.97
C PRO A 409 -18.24 -0.69 0.07
N VAL A 410 -18.06 -1.96 -0.26
CA VAL A 410 -18.29 -3.05 0.69
C VAL A 410 -17.01 -3.37 1.46
N SER A 411 -15.86 -3.29 0.80
CA SER A 411 -14.55 -3.56 1.42
C SER A 411 -14.20 -2.55 2.50
N VAL A 412 -14.40 -1.26 2.25
CA VAL A 412 -14.07 -0.21 3.24
C VAL A 412 -15.05 -0.21 4.42
N ALA A 413 -16.33 -0.55 4.21
CA ALA A 413 -17.28 -0.76 5.30
C ALA A 413 -16.86 -1.93 6.21
N LYS A 414 -16.31 -3.01 5.64
CA LYS A 414 -15.82 -4.18 6.41
C LYS A 414 -14.52 -3.91 7.16
N ALA A 415 -13.67 -3.04 6.63
CA ALA A 415 -12.45 -2.63 7.31
C ALA A 415 -12.72 -1.91 8.64
N LEU A 416 -13.86 -1.23 8.77
CA LEU A 416 -14.20 -0.45 9.97
C LEU A 416 -14.40 -1.35 11.22
N PRO A 417 -15.24 -2.39 11.22
CA PRO A 417 -15.31 -3.36 12.32
C PRO A 417 -14.00 -4.01 12.70
N ILE A 418 -13.14 -4.30 11.72
CA ILE A 418 -11.83 -4.92 11.97
C ILE A 418 -10.95 -3.94 12.77
N ALA A 419 -10.91 -2.67 12.35
CA ALA A 419 -10.21 -1.60 13.07
C ALA A 419 -10.79 -1.36 14.47
N MET A 420 -12.10 -1.55 14.65
CA MET A 420 -12.79 -1.37 15.93
C MET A 420 -12.77 -2.60 16.85
N ARG A 421 -12.31 -3.77 16.38
CA ARG A 421 -12.48 -5.06 17.07
C ARG A 421 -11.97 -5.04 18.51
N ALA A 422 -10.82 -4.40 18.75
CA ALA A 422 -10.22 -4.26 20.07
C ALA A 422 -11.03 -3.38 21.04
N HIS A 423 -11.92 -2.52 20.53
CA HIS A 423 -12.77 -1.59 21.29
C HIS A 423 -14.24 -2.03 21.38
N TRP A 424 -14.59 -3.23 20.91
CA TRP A 424 -15.96 -3.75 20.97
C TRP A 424 -16.32 -4.33 22.35
N LYS A 425 -16.41 -3.48 23.38
CA LYS A 425 -16.65 -3.92 24.78
C LYS A 425 -18.13 -4.26 25.06
N PRO A 426 -18.42 -5.10 26.10
CA PRO A 426 -19.78 -5.49 26.46
C PRO A 426 -20.71 -4.35 26.88
N SER A 427 -20.21 -3.28 27.47
CA SER A 427 -20.99 -2.11 27.91
C SER A 427 -21.57 -1.32 26.74
N ASP A 428 -20.78 -1.15 25.69
CA ASP A 428 -21.12 -0.26 24.57
C ASP A 428 -22.12 -0.92 23.62
N LYS A 429 -22.27 -2.24 23.76
CA LYS A 429 -23.31 -3.06 23.14
C LYS A 429 -24.70 -2.70 23.63
N ALA A 430 -24.87 -2.20 24.86
CA ALA A 430 -26.19 -1.99 25.44
C ALA A 430 -27.02 -0.91 24.73
N THR A 431 -26.39 0.04 24.01
CA THR A 431 -27.08 1.15 23.35
C THR A 431 -27.20 0.96 21.83
N LEU A 432 -26.15 0.47 21.18
CA LEU A 432 -26.12 0.29 19.73
C LEU A 432 -26.68 -1.08 19.30
N LEU A 433 -26.27 -2.20 19.93
CA LEU A 433 -26.70 -3.53 19.49
C LEU A 433 -28.22 -3.75 19.48
N PRO A 434 -29.03 -3.23 20.43
CA PRO A 434 -30.48 -3.39 20.36
C PRO A 434 -31.12 -2.80 19.11
N GLN A 435 -30.43 -1.86 18.46
CA GLN A 435 -30.89 -1.21 17.22
C GLN A 435 -30.39 -1.92 15.96
N LEU A 436 -29.51 -2.93 16.09
CA LEU A 436 -28.86 -3.63 15.00
C LEU A 436 -29.38 -5.05 14.88
N ALA A 437 -29.91 -5.41 13.71
CA ALA A 437 -30.62 -6.67 13.53
C ALA A 437 -29.71 -7.90 13.36
N ARG A 438 -28.47 -7.73 12.86
CA ARG A 438 -27.58 -8.84 12.47
C ARG A 438 -26.31 -8.93 13.32
N SER A 439 -25.97 -7.87 14.03
CA SER A 439 -24.79 -7.74 14.84
C SER A 439 -25.00 -8.35 16.22
N ASN A 440 -23.93 -8.88 16.78
CA ASN A 440 -23.96 -9.49 18.10
C ASN A 440 -22.69 -9.14 18.88
N ALA A 441 -22.56 -9.71 20.08
CA ALA A 441 -21.46 -9.41 20.97
C ALA A 441 -20.07 -9.76 20.42
N SER A 442 -19.96 -10.67 19.46
CA SER A 442 -18.69 -11.11 18.88
C SER A 442 -18.44 -10.59 17.46
N LYS A 443 -19.48 -10.11 16.78
CA LYS A 443 -19.42 -9.73 15.36
C LYS A 443 -20.28 -8.50 15.08
N PHE A 444 -19.67 -7.48 14.51
CA PHE A 444 -20.39 -6.37 13.86
C PHE A 444 -20.60 -6.72 12.39
N ASP A 445 -21.85 -6.99 12.00
CA ASP A 445 -22.19 -7.43 10.65
C ASP A 445 -22.11 -6.27 9.64
N VAL A 446 -21.64 -6.54 8.42
CA VAL A 446 -21.45 -5.50 7.40
C VAL A 446 -22.76 -4.79 7.04
N TYR A 447 -23.90 -5.49 7.06
CA TYR A 447 -25.18 -4.87 6.74
C TYR A 447 -25.51 -3.76 7.75
N ASP A 448 -25.30 -4.03 9.03
CA ASP A 448 -25.56 -3.09 10.12
C ASP A 448 -24.54 -1.94 10.12
N VAL A 449 -23.29 -2.21 9.74
CA VAL A 449 -22.29 -1.14 9.54
C VAL A 449 -22.73 -0.21 8.42
N LEU A 450 -23.17 -0.77 7.29
CA LEU A 450 -23.72 0.02 6.19
C LEU A 450 -24.94 0.80 6.65
N GLN A 451 -25.82 0.21 7.45
CA GLN A 451 -26.98 0.89 8.03
C GLN A 451 -26.59 2.13 8.84
N CYS A 452 -25.56 2.03 9.69
CA CYS A 452 -25.04 3.19 10.41
C CYS A 452 -24.41 4.23 9.46
N LEU A 453 -23.67 3.78 8.44
CA LEU A 453 -22.95 4.67 7.52
C LEU A 453 -23.86 5.35 6.48
N THR A 454 -24.99 4.75 6.11
CA THR A 454 -26.01 5.34 5.24
C THR A 454 -27.10 6.06 6.01
N ASP A 455 -26.96 6.19 7.33
CA ASP A 455 -27.91 6.91 8.16
C ASP A 455 -28.01 8.38 7.71
N LYS A 456 -29.22 8.93 7.87
CA LYS A 456 -29.52 10.30 7.46
C LYS A 456 -28.65 11.30 8.22
N ARG A 457 -28.59 12.52 7.72
CA ARG A 457 -27.94 13.63 8.42
C ARG A 457 -28.50 13.74 9.84
N ASP A 458 -27.63 13.69 10.84
CA ASP A 458 -27.98 13.72 12.27
C ASP A 458 -28.82 12.54 12.77
N GLY A 459 -28.79 11.39 12.08
CA GLY A 459 -29.46 10.17 12.52
C GLY A 459 -28.87 9.56 13.79
N ASP A 460 -29.68 8.77 14.49
CA ASP A 460 -29.34 8.23 15.81
C ASP A 460 -28.32 7.08 15.73
N LEU A 461 -28.30 6.31 14.63
CA LEU A 461 -27.37 5.20 14.46
C LEU A 461 -25.94 5.72 14.26
N ILE A 462 -25.76 6.74 13.41
CA ILE A 462 -24.43 7.33 13.21
C ILE A 462 -23.93 8.04 14.47
N LYS A 463 -24.81 8.70 15.23
CA LYS A 463 -24.48 9.31 16.53
C LYS A 463 -24.06 8.25 17.54
N ALA A 464 -24.80 7.14 17.63
CA ALA A 464 -24.46 6.03 18.51
C ALA A 464 -23.13 5.38 18.12
N LEU A 465 -22.86 5.20 16.82
CA LEU A 465 -21.58 4.70 16.31
C LEU A 465 -20.42 5.65 16.64
N LEU A 466 -20.61 6.97 16.48
CA LEU A 466 -19.60 7.97 16.84
C LEU A 466 -19.34 8.03 18.35
N SER A 467 -20.39 7.89 19.17
CA SER A 467 -20.27 7.81 20.62
C SER A 467 -19.50 6.57 21.07
N LEU A 468 -19.73 5.43 20.40
CA LEU A 468 -19.04 4.17 20.67
C LEU A 468 -17.52 4.29 20.48
N VAL A 469 -17.08 5.02 19.45
CA VAL A 469 -15.65 5.19 19.14
C VAL A 469 -15.05 6.47 19.72
N GLY A 470 -15.82 7.22 20.51
CA GLY A 470 -15.51 8.60 20.91
C GLY A 470 -14.21 8.75 21.71
N ASP A 471 -13.76 7.70 22.39
CA ASP A 471 -12.51 7.65 23.15
C ASP A 471 -11.26 7.49 22.26
N GLN A 472 -11.44 7.13 20.97
CA GLN A 472 -10.37 6.89 20.01
C GLN A 472 -10.45 7.87 18.83
N PRO A 473 -9.66 8.96 18.83
CA PRO A 473 -9.69 9.99 17.79
C PRO A 473 -9.54 9.46 16.37
N ILE A 474 -8.70 8.45 16.15
CA ILE A 474 -8.50 7.84 14.82
C ILE A 474 -9.76 7.13 14.31
N LEU A 475 -10.50 6.45 15.19
CA LEU A 475 -11.74 5.76 14.81
C LEU A 475 -12.86 6.77 14.56
N VAL A 476 -12.97 7.83 15.37
CA VAL A 476 -13.87 8.96 15.13
C VAL A 476 -13.61 9.57 13.75
N HIS A 477 -12.34 9.80 13.41
CA HIS A 477 -11.95 10.32 12.09
C HIS A 477 -12.38 9.38 10.96
N LYS A 478 -12.15 8.07 11.09
CA LYS A 478 -12.56 7.07 10.09
C LYS A 478 -14.07 7.02 9.89
N VAL A 479 -14.85 6.94 10.96
CA VAL A 479 -16.32 6.93 10.88
C VAL A 479 -16.81 8.20 10.17
N ASN A 480 -16.28 9.37 10.55
CA ASN A 480 -16.60 10.64 9.89
C ASN A 480 -16.20 10.66 8.41
N LEU A 481 -15.01 10.15 8.07
CA LEU A 481 -14.51 10.06 6.70
C LEU A 481 -15.45 9.20 5.84
N LEU A 482 -15.78 7.99 6.31
CA LEU A 482 -16.66 7.09 5.59
C LEU A 482 -18.06 7.66 5.45
N TRP A 483 -18.67 8.10 6.55
CA TRP A 483 -19.99 8.69 6.50
C TRP A 483 -20.02 9.91 5.58
N LYS A 484 -19.27 10.97 5.90
CA LYS A 484 -19.37 12.27 5.19
C LYS A 484 -18.83 12.22 3.76
N MET A 485 -17.80 11.43 3.48
CA MET A 485 -17.08 11.45 2.20
C MET A 485 -17.31 10.19 1.35
N THR A 486 -18.20 9.27 1.78
CA THR A 486 -18.52 8.07 0.98
C THR A 486 -20.01 7.72 1.01
N TYR A 487 -20.64 7.59 2.17
CA TYR A 487 -21.99 6.97 2.28
C TYR A 487 -23.15 7.95 2.49
N ARG A 488 -22.87 9.18 2.91
CA ARG A 488 -23.91 10.14 3.32
C ARG A 488 -24.89 10.50 2.21
N GLU A 489 -24.40 10.68 0.98
CA GLU A 489 -25.22 11.12 -0.16
C GLU A 489 -24.86 10.36 -1.44
N PRO A 490 -25.83 10.02 -2.31
CA PRO A 490 -25.57 9.32 -3.58
C PRO A 490 -24.56 10.04 -4.49
N THR A 491 -24.62 11.38 -4.52
CA THR A 491 -23.67 12.23 -5.27
C THR A 491 -22.25 12.09 -4.75
N VAL A 492 -22.08 12.12 -3.43
CA VAL A 492 -20.80 11.91 -2.74
C VAL A 492 -20.25 10.51 -3.04
N MET A 493 -21.10 9.47 -2.96
CA MET A 493 -20.67 8.11 -3.32
C MET A 493 -20.21 8.03 -4.78
N LYS A 494 -20.96 8.63 -5.71
CA LYS A 494 -20.61 8.67 -7.13
C LYS A 494 -19.25 9.32 -7.38
N GLU A 495 -19.02 10.49 -6.77
CA GLU A 495 -17.74 11.20 -6.87
C GLU A 495 -16.61 10.39 -6.23
N ARG A 496 -16.88 9.74 -5.10
CA ARG A 496 -15.90 8.88 -4.41
C ARG A 496 -15.52 7.67 -5.26
N LEU A 497 -16.48 7.01 -5.91
CA LEU A 497 -16.25 5.89 -6.83
C LEU A 497 -15.42 6.32 -8.04
N ALA A 498 -15.77 7.45 -8.66
CA ALA A 498 -15.01 8.00 -9.79
C ALA A 498 -13.57 8.36 -9.38
N SER A 499 -13.39 8.99 -8.22
CA SER A 499 -12.07 9.31 -7.68
C SER A 499 -11.26 8.05 -7.38
N HIS A 500 -11.88 7.02 -6.80
CA HIS A 500 -11.22 5.74 -6.51
C HIS A 500 -10.79 5.02 -7.79
N LYS A 501 -11.67 4.94 -8.81
CA LYS A 501 -11.32 4.39 -10.14
C LYS A 501 -10.13 5.13 -10.75
N GLN A 502 -10.11 6.46 -10.68
CA GLN A 502 -9.02 7.27 -11.23
C GLN A 502 -7.70 7.02 -10.50
N LYS A 503 -7.72 6.90 -9.16
CA LYS A 503 -6.51 6.57 -8.38
C LYS A 503 -5.95 5.20 -8.73
N LEU A 504 -6.82 4.21 -8.92
CA LEU A 504 -6.42 2.87 -9.39
C LEU A 504 -5.80 2.94 -10.78
N ASP A 505 -6.38 3.72 -11.71
CA ASP A 505 -5.80 3.92 -13.05
C ASP A 505 -4.39 4.53 -12.98
N TRP A 506 -4.21 5.60 -12.21
CA TRP A 506 -2.89 6.22 -12.01
C TRP A 506 -1.87 5.24 -11.43
N GLN A 507 -2.27 4.47 -10.41
CA GLN A 507 -1.39 3.50 -9.76
C GLN A 507 -1.04 2.32 -10.69
N LEU A 508 -1.98 1.81 -11.50
CA LEU A 508 -1.72 0.78 -12.50
C LEU A 508 -0.77 1.28 -13.59
N ARG A 509 -0.93 2.52 -14.05
CA ARG A 509 -0.02 3.15 -15.01
C ARG A 509 1.38 3.38 -14.41
N ARG A 510 1.48 3.68 -13.11
CA ARG A 510 2.75 3.75 -12.37
C ARG A 510 3.46 2.40 -12.32
N ILE A 511 2.72 1.34 -11.97
CA ILE A 511 3.25 -0.02 -11.96
C ILE A 511 3.71 -0.44 -13.38
N TYR A 512 2.94 -0.08 -14.42
CA TYR A 512 3.32 -0.32 -15.81
C TYR A 512 4.64 0.37 -16.19
N ARG A 513 4.83 1.65 -15.81
CA ARG A 513 6.09 2.36 -16.01
C ARG A 513 7.24 1.66 -15.29
N ALA A 514 7.06 1.28 -14.03
CA ALA A 514 8.08 0.56 -13.26
C ALA A 514 8.46 -0.78 -13.92
N ARG A 515 7.46 -1.54 -14.39
CA ARG A 515 7.67 -2.77 -15.15
C ARG A 515 8.46 -2.51 -16.43
N ASN A 516 8.17 -1.44 -17.16
CA ASN A 516 8.90 -1.09 -18.38
C ASN A 516 10.35 -0.68 -18.07
N TYR A 517 10.61 0.01 -16.96
CA TYR A 517 11.98 0.29 -16.52
C TYR A 517 12.78 -0.98 -16.26
N VAL A 518 12.18 -1.94 -15.52
CA VAL A 518 12.79 -3.24 -15.27
C VAL A 518 13.08 -3.97 -16.57
N MET A 519 12.10 -4.06 -17.47
CA MET A 519 12.21 -4.82 -18.72
C MET A 519 13.18 -4.20 -19.74
N HIS A 520 13.24 -2.87 -19.84
CA HIS A 520 14.05 -2.19 -20.86
C HIS A 520 15.41 -1.70 -20.36
N ARG A 521 15.57 -1.45 -19.07
CA ARG A 521 16.80 -0.88 -18.51
C ARG A 521 17.45 -1.75 -17.43
N GLY A 522 16.80 -2.84 -17.01
CA GLY A 522 17.33 -3.74 -15.97
C GLY A 522 17.56 -3.02 -14.63
N ARG A 523 16.86 -1.91 -14.38
CA ARG A 523 17.01 -1.10 -13.17
C ARG A 523 15.81 -1.26 -12.25
N SER A 524 16.10 -1.34 -10.95
CA SER A 524 15.09 -1.20 -9.92
C SER A 524 14.56 0.25 -9.88
N VAL A 525 13.31 0.40 -9.46
CA VAL A 525 12.62 1.69 -9.28
C VAL A 525 12.42 1.89 -7.79
N GLN A 526 12.57 3.13 -7.33
CA GLN A 526 12.31 3.46 -5.94
C GLN A 526 10.88 3.07 -5.54
N GLY A 527 10.73 2.47 -4.36
CA GLY A 527 9.42 2.00 -3.87
C GLY A 527 8.87 0.76 -4.59
N MET A 528 9.69 0.02 -5.35
CA MET A 528 9.25 -1.17 -6.10
C MET A 528 8.47 -2.18 -5.24
N ARG A 529 8.90 -2.42 -4.00
CA ARG A 529 8.21 -3.35 -3.09
C ARG A 529 6.76 -2.94 -2.81
N GLN A 530 6.52 -1.65 -2.57
CA GLN A 530 5.17 -1.12 -2.38
C GLN A 530 4.33 -1.25 -3.67
N LEU A 531 4.94 -1.02 -4.84
CA LEU A 531 4.26 -1.23 -6.13
C LEU A 531 3.88 -2.71 -6.34
N ILE A 532 4.76 -3.64 -5.98
CA ILE A 532 4.50 -5.09 -6.03
C ILE A 532 3.37 -5.48 -5.08
N GLN A 533 3.37 -4.95 -3.86
CA GLN A 533 2.32 -5.20 -2.87
C GLN A 533 0.95 -4.73 -3.39
N HIS A 534 0.88 -3.51 -3.94
CA HIS A 534 -0.35 -3.00 -4.55
C HIS A 534 -0.80 -3.86 -5.74
N LEU A 535 0.12 -4.21 -6.64
CA LEU A 535 -0.17 -5.08 -7.78
C LEU A 535 -0.71 -6.45 -7.31
N HIS A 536 -0.17 -6.97 -6.21
CA HIS A 536 -0.57 -8.26 -5.67
C HIS A 536 -1.96 -8.20 -5.07
N THR A 537 -2.27 -7.15 -4.32
CA THR A 537 -3.64 -6.88 -3.84
C THR A 537 -4.62 -6.79 -5.02
N TYR A 538 -4.27 -6.08 -6.10
CA TYR A 538 -5.11 -5.95 -7.28
C TYR A 538 -5.35 -7.29 -7.97
N TYR A 539 -4.30 -8.10 -8.13
CA TYR A 539 -4.40 -9.45 -8.67
C TYR A 539 -5.33 -10.33 -7.83
N ILE A 540 -5.11 -10.38 -6.52
CA ILE A 540 -5.89 -11.21 -5.59
C ILE A 540 -7.35 -10.78 -5.56
N MET A 541 -7.63 -9.48 -5.57
CA MET A 541 -9.02 -8.99 -5.64
C MET A 541 -9.67 -9.33 -6.98
N LEU A 542 -8.97 -9.13 -8.10
CA LEU A 542 -9.50 -9.43 -9.44
C LEU A 542 -9.83 -10.92 -9.59
N ILE A 543 -8.87 -11.80 -9.30
CA ILE A 543 -9.04 -13.24 -9.52
C ILE A 543 -10.12 -13.83 -8.59
N HIS A 544 -10.20 -13.38 -7.33
CA HIS A 544 -11.28 -13.81 -6.45
C HIS A 544 -12.65 -13.32 -6.91
N THR A 545 -12.73 -12.10 -7.45
CA THR A 545 -13.97 -11.57 -8.01
C THR A 545 -14.44 -12.40 -9.21
N ILE A 546 -13.51 -12.74 -10.12
CA ILE A 546 -13.79 -13.61 -11.28
C ILE A 546 -14.23 -15.00 -10.81
N ILE A 547 -13.46 -15.64 -9.91
CA ILE A 547 -13.79 -16.97 -9.36
C ILE A 547 -15.17 -16.97 -8.70
N HIS A 548 -15.47 -15.93 -7.93
CA HIS A 548 -16.78 -15.74 -7.31
C HIS A 548 -17.89 -15.71 -8.36
N ASP A 549 -17.76 -14.88 -9.40
CA ASP A 549 -18.80 -14.74 -10.43
C ASP A 549 -19.01 -16.03 -11.21
N LEU A 550 -17.91 -16.72 -11.56
CA LEU A 550 -17.95 -18.02 -12.24
C LEU A 550 -18.64 -19.10 -11.37
N LYS A 551 -18.45 -19.07 -10.04
CA LYS A 551 -19.11 -20.00 -9.10
C LYS A 551 -20.63 -19.83 -9.10
N TYR A 552 -21.13 -18.60 -9.16
CA TYR A 552 -22.57 -18.32 -9.13
C TYR A 552 -23.23 -18.26 -10.51
N ARG A 553 -22.42 -18.17 -11.58
CA ARG A 553 -22.87 -18.10 -12.98
C ARG A 553 -22.12 -19.15 -13.81
N PRO A 554 -22.48 -20.43 -13.72
CA PRO A 554 -21.73 -21.53 -14.34
C PRO A 554 -21.74 -21.54 -15.88
N LEU A 555 -22.52 -20.66 -16.51
CA LEU A 555 -22.53 -20.46 -17.97
C LEU A 555 -21.57 -19.36 -18.42
N TRP A 556 -21.01 -18.59 -17.51
CA TRP A 556 -20.07 -17.52 -17.83
C TRP A 556 -18.66 -18.05 -17.94
N GLY A 557 -17.89 -17.37 -18.78
CA GLY A 557 -16.44 -17.41 -18.76
C GLY A 557 -15.85 -16.15 -18.15
N ILE A 558 -14.53 -16.04 -18.24
CA ILE A 558 -13.76 -14.93 -17.65
C ILE A 558 -14.18 -13.59 -18.28
N GLU A 559 -14.37 -13.57 -19.60
CA GLU A 559 -14.75 -12.34 -20.32
C GLU A 559 -16.14 -11.86 -19.92
N GLU A 560 -17.12 -12.77 -19.82
CA GLU A 560 -18.48 -12.44 -19.38
C GLU A 560 -18.50 -11.94 -17.93
N ALA A 561 -17.68 -12.53 -17.05
CA ALA A 561 -17.55 -12.06 -15.67
C ALA A 561 -16.98 -10.63 -15.61
N CYS A 562 -15.90 -10.36 -16.35
CA CYS A 562 -15.30 -9.03 -16.44
C CYS A 562 -16.27 -7.98 -17.00
N GLU A 563 -16.97 -8.32 -18.09
CA GLU A 563 -17.94 -7.43 -18.73
C GLU A 563 -19.16 -7.19 -17.82
N SER A 564 -19.63 -8.22 -17.12
CA SER A 564 -20.71 -8.06 -16.13
C SER A 564 -20.35 -7.05 -15.05
N ARG A 565 -19.13 -7.11 -14.50
CA ARG A 565 -18.66 -6.19 -13.48
C ARG A 565 -18.55 -4.75 -13.98
N LYS A 566 -18.12 -4.54 -15.23
CA LYS A 566 -18.16 -3.20 -15.85
C LYS A 566 -19.58 -2.66 -15.97
N ASN A 567 -20.52 -3.50 -16.41
CA ASN A 567 -21.92 -3.14 -16.51
C ASN A 567 -22.55 -2.84 -15.15
N LEU A 568 -22.19 -3.59 -14.10
CA LEU A 568 -22.60 -3.29 -12.72
C LEU A 568 -22.12 -1.91 -12.26
N TYR A 569 -20.86 -1.57 -12.52
CA TYR A 569 -20.32 -0.24 -12.22
C TYR A 569 -21.09 0.87 -12.95
N ALA A 570 -21.28 0.74 -14.26
CA ALA A 570 -22.01 1.72 -15.06
C ALA A 570 -23.45 1.91 -14.56
N ASN A 571 -24.16 0.81 -14.28
CA ASN A 571 -25.51 0.83 -13.73
C ASN A 571 -25.58 1.47 -12.35
N ALA A 572 -24.58 1.23 -11.48
CA ALA A 572 -24.50 1.87 -10.17
C ALA A 572 -24.37 3.40 -10.30
N LEU A 573 -23.54 3.89 -11.23
CA LEU A 573 -23.40 5.33 -11.46
C LEU A 573 -24.68 5.98 -11.99
N VAL A 574 -25.45 5.27 -12.83
CA VAL A 574 -26.76 5.73 -13.31
C VAL A 574 -27.75 5.81 -12.13
N ARG A 575 -27.85 4.75 -11.33
CA ARG A 575 -28.74 4.71 -10.15
C ARG A 575 -28.43 5.81 -9.13
N LEU A 576 -27.16 6.04 -8.83
CA LEU A 576 -26.73 7.13 -7.94
C LEU A 576 -27.06 8.52 -8.52
N LYS A 577 -27.14 8.65 -9.86
CA LYS A 577 -27.55 9.90 -10.53
C LYS A 577 -29.07 10.09 -10.52
N ASP A 578 -29.86 9.03 -10.56
CA ASP A 578 -31.32 9.12 -10.60
C ASP A 578 -31.91 9.36 -9.20
N HIS A 579 -31.20 8.94 -8.14
CA HIS A 579 -31.65 9.05 -6.74
C HIS A 579 -30.95 10.16 -5.93
N LYS A 580 -30.48 11.25 -6.56
CA LYS A 580 -29.63 12.29 -5.91
C LYS A 580 -30.12 12.81 -4.55
N ASN A 581 -31.44 12.82 -4.32
CA ASN A 581 -32.07 13.39 -3.12
C ASN A 581 -32.62 12.32 -2.14
N SER A 582 -32.37 11.04 -2.41
CA SER A 582 -32.81 9.93 -1.55
C SER A 582 -31.63 9.30 -0.81
N PRO A 583 -31.82 8.76 0.41
CA PRO A 583 -30.80 7.95 1.07
C PRO A 583 -30.35 6.79 0.19
N ILE A 584 -29.08 6.42 0.27
CA ILE A 584 -28.55 5.28 -0.48
C ILE A 584 -29.16 4.01 0.11
N ALA A 585 -29.92 3.26 -0.69
CA ALA A 585 -30.45 1.97 -0.25
C ALA A 585 -29.30 0.96 -0.07
N ILE A 586 -29.26 0.31 1.09
CA ILE A 586 -28.22 -0.69 1.41
C ILE A 586 -28.31 -1.85 0.41
N GLU A 587 -29.53 -2.22 0.00
CA GLU A 587 -29.80 -3.25 -0.99
C GLU A 587 -29.17 -2.91 -2.35
N ASP A 588 -29.17 -1.63 -2.74
CA ASP A 588 -28.49 -1.19 -3.97
C ASP A 588 -26.98 -1.33 -3.82
N ILE A 589 -26.40 -0.92 -2.69
CA ILE A 589 -24.96 -1.10 -2.42
C ILE A 589 -24.59 -2.57 -2.54
N LEU A 590 -25.31 -3.46 -1.87
CA LEU A 590 -24.99 -4.89 -1.85
C LEU A 590 -25.24 -5.55 -3.21
N ARG A 591 -26.27 -5.13 -3.95
CA ARG A 591 -26.57 -5.64 -5.28
C ARG A 591 -25.48 -5.30 -6.30
N PHE A 592 -24.97 -4.07 -6.29
CA PHE A 592 -23.98 -3.62 -7.27
C PHE A 592 -22.54 -3.92 -6.87
N PHE A 593 -22.26 -3.95 -5.57
CA PHE A 593 -20.89 -3.99 -5.03
C PHE A 593 -20.59 -5.26 -4.22
N SER A 594 -21.52 -6.22 -4.16
CA SER A 594 -21.33 -7.56 -3.61
C SER A 594 -22.41 -8.55 -4.13
N PRO A 595 -22.55 -8.74 -5.46
CA PRO A 595 -23.63 -9.50 -6.09
C PRO A 595 -23.61 -10.97 -5.67
N GLY A 596 -24.33 -11.32 -4.61
CA GLY A 596 -24.29 -12.64 -3.95
C GLY A 596 -24.58 -12.55 -2.45
N TYR A 597 -24.45 -11.36 -1.87
CA TYR A 597 -24.89 -11.08 -0.51
C TYR A 597 -26.42 -11.10 -0.46
N SER A 598 -26.99 -12.17 0.10
CA SER A 598 -28.44 -12.29 0.25
C SER A 598 -28.91 -11.53 1.50
N ALA A 599 -30.03 -10.81 1.39
CA ALA A 599 -30.64 -10.10 2.51
C ALA A 599 -31.35 -11.03 3.51
N THR A 600 -31.33 -12.36 3.32
CA THR A 600 -32.05 -13.30 4.18
C THR A 600 -31.22 -13.77 5.40
N PRO A 601 -31.81 -13.84 6.62
CA PRO A 601 -31.11 -14.29 7.83
C PRO A 601 -30.56 -15.73 7.76
N HIS A 602 -31.00 -16.55 6.81
CA HIS A 602 -30.64 -17.96 6.74
C HIS A 602 -29.46 -18.29 5.80
N THR A 603 -28.75 -17.28 5.30
CA THR A 603 -27.53 -17.47 4.50
C THR A 603 -26.25 -17.02 5.21
N HIS A 604 -26.27 -17.00 6.55
CA HIS A 604 -25.10 -16.66 7.37
C HIS A 604 -23.93 -17.66 7.29
N GLN A 605 -24.10 -18.82 6.66
CA GLN A 605 -23.03 -19.83 6.55
C GLN A 605 -22.05 -19.61 5.38
N VAL A 606 -22.37 -18.78 4.37
CA VAL A 606 -21.51 -18.61 3.19
C VAL A 606 -20.63 -17.36 3.26
N TRP A 607 -21.02 -16.35 4.05
CA TRP A 607 -20.34 -15.05 4.09
C TRP A 607 -19.44 -14.82 5.31
N ALA A 608 -19.44 -15.72 6.30
CA ALA A 608 -18.54 -15.66 7.45
C ALA A 608 -17.06 -15.85 7.09
N HIS A 609 -16.78 -16.39 5.90
CA HIS A 609 -15.45 -16.82 5.49
C HIS A 609 -14.79 -15.92 4.44
N LEU A 610 -15.47 -14.86 3.97
CA LEU A 610 -15.02 -14.15 2.79
C LEU A 610 -13.98 -13.05 3.02
N LEU A 611 -13.88 -12.48 4.23
CA LEU A 611 -13.29 -11.15 4.39
C LEU A 611 -12.64 -10.90 5.76
N GLN A 612 -11.89 -11.88 6.27
CA GLN A 612 -10.91 -11.60 7.34
C GLN A 612 -9.52 -11.50 6.72
N PRO A 613 -8.76 -10.41 6.94
CA PRO A 613 -7.32 -10.49 6.88
C PRO A 613 -6.91 -11.40 8.04
N GLU A 614 -6.34 -12.55 7.71
CA GLU A 614 -5.80 -13.48 8.69
C GLU A 614 -4.29 -13.48 8.50
N VAL A 615 -3.62 -13.00 9.55
CA VAL A 615 -2.17 -13.01 9.68
C VAL A 615 -1.70 -14.46 9.60
N PRO A 616 -0.67 -14.82 8.81
CA PRO A 616 -0.07 -16.13 8.91
C PRO A 616 0.51 -16.31 10.32
N ALA A 617 0.23 -17.46 10.93
CA ALA A 617 0.83 -17.84 12.22
C ALA A 617 2.35 -17.94 12.11
#